data_AF-X1QY06-F1
#
_entry.id   AF-X1QY06-F1
#
_cell.length_a   1.000
_cell.length_b   1.000
_cell.length_c   1.000
_cell.angle_alpha   90.00
_cell.angle_beta   90.00
_cell.angle_gamma   90.00
#
_symmetry.space_group_name_H-M   'P 1'
#
loop_
_entity.id
_entity.type
_entity.pdbx_description
1 polymer ?
#
loop_
_entity_poly.entity_id
_entity_poly.type
_entity_poly.pdbx_seq_one_letter_code
_entity_poly.pdbx_strand_id
1 'polypeptide(L)'
;MKACVFVDGENFRHAIVNLFPQFEQEQYLPKYAKWAEFFDWLVSQVLEDGQRIRTYWYVIKMLDFFPYNLPNPKTVTTYPKEFEKLKIILSKYETYQKELDGLKEPHKTSRMVAMLEELCERHNEMEKRFNGWTTIQDGISSKHKGIEFRRAGAMTCNLFVNKLG
;
A
#
# COMPACT_ATOMS: atom_id res chain seq x y z
N MET A 1 -18.18 -6.33 -32.30
CA MET A 1 -18.97 -5.61 -31.26
C MET A 1 -18.02 -4.80 -30.37
N LYS A 2 -18.43 -3.67 -29.76
CA LYS A 2 -17.50 -2.86 -28.94
C LYS A 2 -17.66 -3.18 -27.44
N ALA A 3 -16.55 -3.29 -26.71
CA ALA A 3 -16.53 -3.65 -25.29
C ALA A 3 -15.67 -2.70 -24.45
N CYS A 4 -16.06 -2.52 -23.19
CA CYS A 4 -15.23 -1.90 -22.15
C CYS A 4 -14.90 -2.94 -21.08
N VAL A 5 -13.67 -2.91 -20.57
CA VAL A 5 -13.23 -3.80 -19.49
C VAL A 5 -13.15 -3.00 -18.19
N PHE A 6 -13.73 -3.53 -17.12
CA PHE A 6 -13.69 -2.93 -15.78
C PHE A 6 -12.95 -3.89 -14.86
N VAL A 7 -11.83 -3.44 -14.30
CA VAL A 7 -10.94 -4.26 -13.47
C VAL A 7 -10.98 -3.75 -12.04
N ASP A 8 -11.38 -4.62 -11.12
CA ASP A 8 -11.10 -4.43 -9.69
C ASP A 8 -9.62 -4.71 -9.46
N GLY A 9 -8.82 -3.66 -9.32
CA GLY A 9 -7.38 -3.78 -9.28
C GLY A 9 -6.82 -4.42 -8.03
N GLU A 10 -7.49 -4.28 -6.88
CA GLU A 10 -7.01 -4.91 -5.65
C GLU A 10 -7.21 -6.43 -5.72
N ASN A 11 -8.41 -6.89 -6.12
CA ASN A 11 -8.61 -8.32 -6.37
C ASN A 11 -7.70 -8.84 -7.48
N PHE A 12 -7.59 -8.10 -8.57
CA PHE A 12 -6.79 -8.55 -9.71
C PHE A 12 -5.30 -8.67 -9.36
N ARG A 13 -4.76 -7.79 -8.50
CA ARG A 13 -3.37 -7.89 -7.99
C ARG A 13 -3.11 -9.21 -7.25
N HIS A 14 -4.10 -9.78 -6.58
CA HIS A 14 -3.95 -11.08 -5.93
C HIS A 14 -3.97 -12.25 -6.93
N ALA A 15 -4.71 -12.11 -8.04
CA ALA A 15 -4.79 -13.13 -9.09
C ALA A 15 -3.63 -13.05 -10.11
N ILE A 16 -2.98 -11.89 -10.22
CA ILE A 16 -1.99 -11.59 -11.27
C ILE A 16 -0.77 -12.52 -11.22
N VAL A 17 -0.38 -13.00 -10.03
CA VAL A 17 0.76 -13.91 -9.86
C VAL A 17 0.51 -15.26 -10.56
N ASN A 18 -0.74 -15.70 -10.66
CA ASN A 18 -1.11 -16.92 -11.36
C ASN A 18 -1.05 -16.74 -12.89
N LEU A 19 -1.24 -15.50 -13.36
CA LEU A 19 -1.23 -15.16 -14.78
C LEU A 19 0.20 -14.87 -15.30
N PHE A 20 1.11 -14.47 -14.40
CA PHE A 20 2.48 -14.12 -14.74
C PHE A 20 3.46 -14.87 -13.80
N PRO A 21 3.85 -16.11 -14.12
CA PRO A 21 4.63 -16.96 -13.20
C PRO A 21 6.01 -16.40 -12.82
N GLN A 22 6.56 -15.51 -13.64
CA GLN A 22 7.85 -14.84 -13.39
C GLN A 22 7.70 -13.49 -12.69
N PHE A 23 6.48 -13.12 -12.29
CA PHE A 23 6.20 -11.85 -11.64
C PHE A 23 6.23 -11.99 -10.12
N GLU A 24 7.08 -11.20 -9.49
CA GLU A 24 7.13 -11.04 -8.04
C GLU A 24 6.03 -10.08 -7.58
N GLN A 25 5.17 -10.53 -6.67
CA GLN A 25 4.02 -9.76 -6.20
C GLN A 25 4.41 -8.40 -5.59
N GLU A 26 5.63 -8.32 -5.05
CA GLU A 26 6.22 -7.13 -4.47
C GLU A 26 6.31 -5.97 -5.46
N GLN A 27 6.47 -6.28 -6.75
CA GLN A 27 6.62 -5.32 -7.85
C GLN A 27 5.29 -4.67 -8.28
N TYR A 28 4.20 -4.93 -7.57
CA TYR A 28 2.84 -4.40 -7.75
C TYR A 28 2.15 -4.84 -9.04
N LEU A 29 2.70 -4.51 -10.22
CA LEU A 29 2.19 -4.96 -11.52
C LEU A 29 3.35 -5.30 -12.48
N PRO A 30 3.20 -6.32 -13.36
CA PRO A 30 4.15 -6.62 -14.42
C PRO A 30 4.37 -5.43 -15.37
N LYS A 31 5.48 -4.71 -15.20
CA LYS A 31 5.77 -3.45 -15.94
C LYS A 31 5.97 -3.65 -17.44
N TYR A 32 6.45 -4.82 -17.82
CA TYR A 32 6.78 -5.15 -19.21
C TYR A 32 5.72 -6.00 -19.91
N ALA A 33 4.64 -6.36 -19.22
CA ALA A 33 3.56 -7.11 -19.84
C ALA A 33 2.88 -6.30 -20.96
N LYS A 34 2.38 -7.03 -21.94
CA LYS A 34 1.66 -6.48 -23.08
C LYS A 34 0.19 -6.27 -22.69
N TRP A 35 -0.07 -5.33 -21.77
CA TRP A 35 -1.39 -5.15 -21.15
C TRP A 35 -2.52 -4.91 -22.15
N ALA A 36 -2.26 -4.16 -23.23
CA ALA A 36 -3.25 -3.95 -24.28
C ALA A 36 -3.65 -5.28 -24.95
N GLU A 37 -2.65 -6.07 -25.36
CA GLU A 37 -2.86 -7.39 -25.98
C GLU A 37 -3.59 -8.36 -25.03
N PHE A 38 -3.26 -8.31 -23.74
CA PHE A 38 -3.96 -9.11 -22.73
C PHE A 38 -5.46 -8.75 -22.63
N PHE A 39 -5.80 -7.46 -22.57
CA PHE A 39 -7.20 -7.06 -22.49
C PHE A 39 -7.94 -7.22 -23.83
N ASP A 40 -7.26 -7.10 -24.96
CA ASP A 40 -7.83 -7.41 -26.27
C ASP A 40 -8.13 -8.91 -26.40
N TRP A 41 -7.22 -9.77 -25.91
CA TRP A 41 -7.45 -11.21 -25.80
C TRP A 41 -8.63 -11.53 -24.89
N LEU A 42 -8.76 -10.90 -23.72
CA LEU A 42 -9.92 -11.10 -22.84
C LEU A 42 -11.25 -10.78 -23.53
N VAL A 43 -11.30 -9.71 -24.32
CA VAL A 43 -12.50 -9.35 -25.09
C VAL A 43 -12.82 -10.41 -26.14
N SER A 44 -11.80 -10.96 -26.83
CA SER A 44 -12.00 -12.01 -27.84
C SER A 44 -12.48 -13.34 -27.27
N GLN A 45 -12.25 -13.61 -25.97
CA GLN A 45 -12.79 -14.81 -25.31
C GLN A 45 -14.30 -14.74 -25.07
N VAL A 46 -14.90 -13.55 -25.09
CA VAL A 46 -16.30 -13.34 -24.74
C VAL A 46 -17.13 -12.89 -25.94
N LEU A 47 -16.51 -12.19 -26.89
CA LEU A 47 -17.17 -11.63 -28.07
C LEU A 47 -16.37 -11.96 -29.33
N GLU A 48 -17.00 -12.68 -30.26
CA GLU A 48 -16.50 -12.86 -31.62
C GLU A 48 -16.39 -11.49 -32.31
N ASP A 49 -15.24 -11.20 -32.92
CA ASP A 49 -14.87 -9.88 -33.46
C ASP A 49 -15.10 -8.70 -32.49
N GLY A 50 -14.86 -8.96 -31.20
CA GLY A 50 -14.92 -7.96 -30.14
C GLY A 50 -13.77 -6.95 -30.24
N GLN A 51 -14.10 -5.66 -30.22
CA GLN A 51 -13.13 -4.57 -30.17
C GLN A 51 -13.19 -3.89 -28.79
N ARG A 52 -12.06 -3.90 -28.09
CA ARG A 52 -11.90 -3.14 -26.85
C ARG A 52 -11.87 -1.64 -27.14
N ILE A 53 -12.78 -0.89 -26.53
CA ILE A 53 -12.74 0.57 -26.53
C ILE A 53 -11.76 1.06 -25.45
N ARG A 54 -11.92 0.54 -24.22
CA ARG A 54 -11.17 0.99 -23.05
C ARG A 54 -11.15 -0.06 -21.94
N THR A 55 -10.08 -0.03 -21.15
CA THR A 55 -9.97 -0.72 -19.86
C THR A 55 -9.92 0.32 -18.76
N TYR A 56 -10.88 0.27 -17.84
CA TYR A 56 -10.88 1.04 -16.61
C TYR A 56 -10.41 0.17 -15.47
N TRP A 57 -9.25 0.51 -14.91
CA TRP A 57 -8.61 -0.28 -13.87
C TRP A 57 -8.66 0.47 -12.54
N TYR A 58 -9.54 0.04 -11.65
CA TYR A 58 -9.77 0.71 -10.37
C TYR A 58 -8.70 0.32 -9.37
N VAL A 59 -8.05 1.31 -8.77
CA VAL A 59 -6.95 1.13 -7.81
C VAL A 59 -7.10 2.12 -6.66
N ILE A 60 -6.53 1.81 -5.51
CA ILE A 60 -6.57 2.71 -4.35
C ILE A 60 -5.90 4.06 -4.67
N LYS A 61 -6.46 5.14 -4.12
CA LYS A 61 -5.91 6.50 -4.29
C LYS A 61 -5.01 6.92 -3.13
N MET A 62 -5.34 6.51 -1.92
CA MET A 62 -4.69 6.98 -0.70
C MET A 62 -4.36 5.82 0.23
N LEU A 63 -3.25 5.97 0.96
CA LEU A 63 -2.91 5.14 2.10
C LEU A 63 -3.05 5.96 3.37
N ASP A 64 -3.84 5.44 4.30
CA ASP A 64 -3.90 5.93 5.67
C ASP A 64 -2.98 5.09 6.55
N PHE A 65 -2.51 5.65 7.66
CA PHE A 65 -1.58 4.97 8.55
C PHE A 65 -2.11 4.93 9.97
N PHE A 66 -2.24 3.72 10.51
CA PHE A 66 -2.56 3.46 11.91
C PHE A 66 -1.32 2.92 12.64
N PRO A 67 -0.94 3.45 13.82
CA PRO A 67 -1.64 4.48 14.58
C PRO A 67 -1.48 5.88 13.97
N TYR A 68 -2.54 6.69 14.05
CA TYR A 68 -2.55 8.04 13.50
C TYR A 68 -1.73 9.03 14.33
N ASN A 69 -1.20 10.04 13.65
CA ASN A 69 -0.53 11.20 14.26
C ASN A 69 0.66 10.83 15.15
N LEU A 70 1.57 9.97 14.67
CA LEU A 70 2.81 9.65 15.37
C LEU A 70 3.57 10.96 15.76
N PRO A 71 4.09 11.08 16.99
CA PRO A 71 4.97 12.17 17.37
C PRO A 71 6.28 12.16 16.57
N ASN A 72 7.02 13.27 16.59
CA ASN A 72 8.34 13.31 15.97
C ASN A 72 9.40 12.67 16.90
N PRO A 73 10.13 11.63 16.45
CA PRO A 73 11.16 10.97 17.26
C PRO A 73 12.21 11.93 17.84
N LYS A 74 12.55 13.00 17.11
CA LYS A 74 13.59 13.96 17.50
C LYS A 74 13.18 14.90 18.65
N THR A 75 11.88 15.07 18.88
CA THR A 75 11.35 16.04 19.85
C THR A 75 10.51 15.41 20.95
N VAL A 76 10.15 14.13 20.80
CA VAL A 76 9.20 13.44 21.67
C VAL A 76 9.61 13.42 23.14
N THR A 77 10.91 13.40 23.45
CA THR A 77 11.44 13.42 24.83
C THR A 77 11.56 14.85 25.39
N THR A 78 11.59 15.87 24.52
CA THR A 78 11.68 17.28 24.91
C THR A 78 10.33 17.84 25.34
N TYR A 79 9.24 17.37 24.73
CA TYR A 79 7.89 17.86 24.99
C TYR A 79 7.04 16.82 25.75
N PRO A 80 6.71 17.05 27.04
CA PRO A 80 5.97 16.08 27.85
C PRO A 80 4.65 15.61 27.24
N LYS A 81 3.93 16.50 26.55
CA LYS A 81 2.66 16.16 25.87
C LYS A 81 2.86 15.17 24.72
N GLU A 82 3.96 15.29 23.97
CA GLU A 82 4.28 14.34 22.90
C GLU A 82 4.67 12.98 23.47
N PHE A 83 5.42 12.97 24.57
CA PHE A 83 5.79 11.75 25.26
C PHE A 83 4.58 10.99 25.83
N GLU A 84 3.65 11.69 26.48
CA GLU A 84 2.41 11.08 26.97
C GLU A 84 1.53 10.56 25.82
N LYS A 85 1.47 11.30 24.70
CA LYS A 85 0.82 10.81 23.48
C LYS A 85 1.47 9.53 22.97
N LEU A 86 2.80 9.45 22.96
CA LEU A 86 3.51 8.23 22.59
C LEU A 86 3.13 7.05 23.49
N LYS A 87 3.09 7.24 24.82
CA LYS A 87 2.64 6.19 25.76
C LYS A 87 1.26 5.66 25.40
N ILE A 88 0.31 6.57 25.17
CA ILE A 88 -1.08 6.23 24.80
C ILE A 88 -1.13 5.50 23.46
N ILE A 89 -0.29 5.86 22.50
CA ILE A 89 -0.24 5.18 21.20
C ILE A 89 0.30 3.76 21.37
N LEU A 90 1.45 3.60 22.03
CA LEU A 90 2.09 2.29 22.18
C LEU A 90 1.27 1.33 23.05
N SER A 91 0.52 1.84 24.04
CA SER A 91 -0.36 1.01 24.88
C SER A 91 -1.57 0.44 24.14
N LYS A 92 -1.93 0.96 22.96
CA LYS A 92 -3.00 0.38 22.14
C LYS A 92 -2.63 -0.97 21.53
N TYR A 93 -1.35 -1.31 21.50
CA TYR A 93 -0.88 -2.58 20.97
C TYR A 93 -0.32 -3.44 22.10
N GLU A 94 -1.05 -4.52 22.43
CA GLU A 94 -0.79 -5.37 23.59
C GLU A 94 0.66 -5.88 23.66
N THR A 95 1.25 -6.26 22.53
CA THR A 95 2.64 -6.72 22.45
C THR A 95 3.62 -5.65 22.91
N TYR A 96 3.45 -4.41 22.46
CA TYR A 96 4.31 -3.30 22.87
C TYR A 96 4.09 -2.93 24.33
N GLN A 97 2.83 -2.94 24.80
CA GLN A 97 2.52 -2.69 26.19
C GLN A 97 3.23 -3.70 27.12
N LYS A 98 3.10 -5.01 26.83
CA LYS A 98 3.75 -6.08 27.62
C LYS A 98 5.26 -5.93 27.65
N GLU A 99 5.87 -5.57 26.52
CA GLU A 99 7.31 -5.33 26.45
C GLU A 99 7.73 -4.15 27.34
N LEU A 100 6.97 -3.06 27.32
CA LEU A 100 7.25 -1.85 28.11
C LEU A 100 6.97 -2.02 29.61
N ASP A 101 6.06 -2.90 30.01
CA ASP A 101 5.77 -3.19 31.42
C ASP A 101 6.91 -3.96 32.09
N GLY A 102 7.71 -4.71 31.33
CA GLY A 102 8.89 -5.41 31.82
C GLY A 102 10.12 -4.52 32.03
N LEU A 103 10.08 -3.26 31.62
CA LEU A 103 11.23 -2.35 31.64
C LEU A 103 11.12 -1.28 32.73
N LYS A 104 12.26 -0.92 33.32
CA LYS A 104 12.41 0.20 34.25
C LYS A 104 13.03 1.41 33.56
N GLU A 105 12.85 2.59 34.14
CA GLU A 105 13.56 3.79 33.68
C GLU A 105 15.08 3.67 33.94
N PRO A 106 15.95 4.20 33.06
CA PRO A 106 15.65 4.96 31.82
C PRO A 106 15.43 4.08 30.58
N HIS A 107 15.62 2.76 30.69
CA HIS A 107 15.54 1.83 29.55
C HIS A 107 14.16 1.81 28.89
N LYS A 108 13.09 1.97 29.69
CA LYS A 108 11.72 2.08 29.20
C LYS A 108 11.55 3.26 28.23
N THR A 109 12.01 4.45 28.64
CA THR A 109 11.98 5.64 27.77
C THR A 109 12.77 5.42 26.48
N SER A 110 14.01 4.91 26.57
CA SER A 110 14.82 4.62 25.37
C SER A 110 14.13 3.64 24.43
N ARG A 111 13.49 2.60 24.97
CA ARG A 111 12.79 1.60 24.15
C ARG A 111 11.56 2.18 23.45
N MET A 112 10.80 3.04 24.12
CA MET A 112 9.66 3.72 23.51
C MET A 112 10.07 4.59 22.31
N VAL A 113 11.18 5.33 22.43
CA VAL A 113 11.71 6.14 21.32
C VAL A 113 12.13 5.24 20.15
N ALA A 114 12.81 4.13 20.42
CA ALA A 114 13.17 3.16 19.39
C ALA A 114 11.93 2.57 18.69
N MET A 115 10.88 2.21 19.42
CA MET A 115 9.62 1.75 18.83
C MET A 115 8.97 2.83 17.94
N LEU A 116 9.03 4.10 18.34
CA LEU A 116 8.53 5.20 17.52
C LEU A 116 9.33 5.33 16.22
N GLU A 117 10.66 5.23 16.28
CA GLU A 117 11.53 5.24 15.11
C GLU A 117 11.20 4.09 14.15
N GLU A 118 11.01 2.88 14.66
CA GLU A 118 10.58 1.71 13.87
C GLU A 118 9.23 1.96 13.16
N LEU A 119 8.25 2.55 13.86
CA LEU A 119 6.95 2.86 13.27
C LEU A 119 7.07 3.94 12.17
N CYS A 120 7.90 4.96 12.39
CA CYS A 120 8.18 6.00 11.40
C CYS A 120 8.93 5.43 10.18
N GLU A 121 9.86 4.51 10.37
CA GLU A 121 10.57 3.84 9.28
C GLU A 121 9.59 3.03 8.41
N ARG A 122 8.74 2.20 9.03
CA ARG A 122 7.69 1.43 8.32
C ARG A 122 6.74 2.33 7.53
N HIS A 123 6.36 3.48 8.10
CA HIS A 123 5.56 4.49 7.41
C HIS A 123 6.26 4.95 6.12
N ASN A 124 7.50 5.39 6.25
CA ASN A 124 8.28 5.93 5.12
C ASN A 124 8.53 4.89 4.03
N GLU A 125 8.82 3.65 4.42
CA GLU A 125 9.00 2.54 3.47
C GLU A 125 7.73 2.26 2.68
N MET A 126 6.59 2.18 3.37
CA MET A 126 5.31 1.91 2.73
C MET A 126 4.87 3.07 1.83
N GLU A 127 5.06 4.32 2.27
CA GLU A 127 4.78 5.51 1.46
C GLU A 127 5.64 5.52 0.18
N LYS A 128 6.94 5.23 0.30
CA LYS A 128 7.83 5.09 -0.85
C LYS A 128 7.37 3.99 -1.79
N ARG A 129 6.97 2.84 -1.26
CA ARG A 129 6.46 1.71 -2.03
C ARG A 129 5.18 2.09 -2.79
N PHE A 130 4.25 2.77 -2.13
CA PHE A 130 2.99 3.24 -2.72
C PHE A 130 3.19 4.28 -3.84
N ASN A 131 4.12 5.21 -3.64
CA ASN A 131 4.53 6.14 -4.70
C ASN A 131 5.10 5.38 -5.91
N GLY A 132 5.89 4.33 -5.66
CA GLY A 132 6.36 3.42 -6.71
C GLY A 132 5.24 2.73 -7.48
N TRP A 133 4.15 2.34 -6.82
CA TRP A 133 2.97 1.75 -7.47
C TRP A 133 2.31 2.75 -8.43
N THR A 134 2.18 4.01 -8.01
CA THR A 134 1.65 5.09 -8.83
C THR A 134 2.49 5.29 -10.09
N THR A 135 3.82 5.30 -9.96
CA THR A 135 4.74 5.40 -11.11
C THR A 135 4.54 4.25 -12.11
N ILE A 136 4.33 3.03 -11.62
CA ILE A 136 4.10 1.86 -12.48
C ILE A 136 2.77 2.00 -13.24
N GLN A 137 1.70 2.39 -12.56
CA GLN A 137 0.39 2.61 -13.16
C GLN A 137 0.43 3.70 -14.25
N ASP A 138 1.13 4.80 -14.00
CA ASP A 138 1.30 5.89 -14.97
C ASP A 138 2.13 5.43 -16.18
N GLY A 139 3.18 4.63 -15.94
CA GLY A 139 3.98 4.02 -17.00
C GLY A 139 3.16 3.09 -17.90
N ILE A 140 2.28 2.26 -17.30
CA ILE A 140 1.38 1.39 -18.07
C ILE A 140 0.37 2.22 -18.88
N SER A 141 -0.26 3.23 -18.27
CA SER A 141 -1.26 4.08 -18.96
C SER A 141 -0.67 4.83 -20.15
N SER A 142 0.55 5.36 -19.99
CA SER A 142 1.22 6.10 -21.06
C SER A 142 1.64 5.20 -22.23
N LYS A 143 2.05 3.95 -21.95
CA LYS A 143 2.46 2.98 -22.96
C LYS A 143 1.29 2.32 -23.69
N HIS A 144 0.17 2.08 -23.00
CA HIS A 144 -0.95 1.30 -23.53
C HIS A 144 -2.20 2.16 -23.74
N LYS A 145 -2.40 2.62 -24.98
CA LYS A 145 -3.60 3.38 -25.36
C LYS A 145 -4.87 2.63 -24.98
N GLY A 146 -5.79 3.34 -24.33
CA GLY A 146 -7.08 2.78 -23.89
C GLY A 146 -7.00 2.01 -22.57
N ILE A 147 -5.92 2.10 -21.80
CA ILE A 147 -5.91 1.67 -20.38
C ILE A 147 -5.89 2.92 -19.50
N GLU A 148 -6.82 2.99 -18.54
CA GLU A 148 -6.92 4.10 -17.60
C GLU A 148 -7.02 3.57 -16.17
N PHE A 149 -6.07 3.96 -15.33
CA PHE A 149 -6.19 3.71 -13.89
C PHE A 149 -7.15 4.73 -13.26
N ARG A 150 -8.22 4.22 -12.65
CA ARG A 150 -9.22 4.99 -11.90
C ARG A 150 -8.86 4.92 -10.43
N ARG A 151 -8.12 5.93 -9.96
CA ARG A 151 -7.70 6.05 -8.56
C ARG A 151 -8.87 6.49 -7.68
N ALA A 152 -9.37 5.58 -6.85
CA ALA A 152 -10.46 5.84 -5.92
C ALA A 152 -10.29 5.04 -4.63
N GLY A 153 -10.89 5.51 -3.53
CA GLY A 153 -10.83 4.82 -2.24
C GLY A 153 -9.52 5.04 -1.47
N ALA A 154 -9.50 4.49 -0.26
CA ALA A 154 -8.38 4.53 0.67
C ALA A 154 -8.20 3.16 1.30
N MET A 155 -6.98 2.84 1.72
CA MET A 155 -6.64 1.62 2.44
C MET A 155 -5.76 1.98 3.63
N THR A 156 -5.91 1.27 4.74
CA THR A 156 -5.16 1.57 5.97
C THR A 156 -3.97 0.63 6.11
N CYS A 157 -2.79 1.19 6.32
CA CYS A 157 -1.61 0.46 6.77
C CYS A 157 -1.54 0.47 8.30
N ASN A 158 -1.66 -0.69 8.92
CA ASN A 158 -1.37 -0.86 10.34
C ASN A 158 0.14 -1.05 10.54
N LEU A 159 0.82 0.00 11.01
CA LEU A 159 2.25 0.07 11.25
C LEU A 159 2.72 -0.86 12.36
N PHE A 160 1.88 -1.23 13.33
CA PHE A 160 2.26 -2.17 14.40
C PHE A 160 2.61 -3.55 13.84
N VAL A 161 1.85 -3.99 12.84
CA VAL A 161 2.00 -5.31 12.19
C VAL A 161 2.54 -5.23 10.77
N ASN A 162 2.76 -4.02 10.25
CA ASN A 162 3.17 -3.73 8.88
C ASN A 162 2.26 -4.41 7.83
N LYS A 163 0.94 -4.27 7.99
CA LYS A 163 -0.06 -4.88 7.09
C LYS A 163 -1.06 -3.86 6.58
N LEU A 164 -1.45 -4.03 5.32
CA LEU A 164 -2.53 -3.29 4.66
C LEU A 164 -3.88 -3.95 4.98
N GLY A 165 -4.92 -3.14 5.18
CA GLY A 165 -6.28 -3.58 5.50
C GLY A 165 -7.33 -2.52 5.16
#